data_AF-A0A1X4HTB0-F1
#
_entry.id   AF-A0A1X4HTB0-F1
#
_cell.length_a   1.000
_cell.length_b   1.000
_cell.length_c   1.000
_cell.angle_alpha   90.00
_cell.angle_beta   90.00
_cell.angle_gamma   90.00
#
_symmetry.space_group_name_H-M   'P 1'
#
loop_
_entity.id
_entity.type
_entity.pdbx_description
1 polymer ?
#
loop_
_entity_poly.entity_id
_entity_poly.type
_entity_poly.pdbx_seq_one_letter_code
_entity_poly.pdbx_strand_id
1 'polypeptide(L)'
;RAARGTPVPGIGADLSGGPASGALALLAAGLPGMPGTVLGHGTGAGERLLAVTFNDLAGGSGGARDDDEMSRAGALAANPRLHHVVVTGAESTLPYVDLDGPLTDEPGPSLVSAARHRARLAAGSADHFTGYGAKQVLDAHPARLADLLMDRKRRHLVRPVAALAKADGSVMVPARVYAAARRLARTPYRAGLESLAERLLRRRLDDDGPGGAADASLAALT
;
A
#
# COMPACT_ATOMS: atom_id res chain seq x y z
N ARG A 1 3.03 23.50 -19.16
CA ARG A 1 3.21 24.21 -17.87
C ARG A 1 1.87 24.14 -17.12
N ALA A 2 1.60 23.05 -16.39
CA ALA A 2 0.31 22.86 -15.72
C ALA A 2 0.16 23.86 -14.57
N ALA A 3 -1.02 24.49 -14.48
CA ALA A 3 -1.38 25.37 -13.38
C ALA A 3 -1.32 24.56 -12.08
N ARG A 4 -0.22 24.71 -11.34
CA ARG A 4 -0.10 24.22 -9.96
C ARG A 4 -0.97 25.12 -9.11
N GLY A 5 -2.25 24.79 -8.99
CA GLY A 5 -3.05 25.28 -7.87
C GLY A 5 -2.30 24.93 -6.58
N THR A 6 -2.11 25.92 -5.72
CA THR A 6 -1.58 25.65 -4.37
C THR A 6 -2.52 24.65 -3.69
N PRO A 7 -1.98 23.64 -2.96
CA PRO A 7 -2.82 22.69 -2.25
C PRO A 7 -3.85 23.43 -1.41
N VAL A 8 -5.10 22.96 -1.43
CA VAL A 8 -6.15 23.55 -0.61
C VAL A 8 -5.69 23.46 0.86
N PRO A 9 -5.71 24.56 1.64
CA PRO A 9 -5.32 24.52 3.04
C PRO A 9 -6.22 23.54 3.80
N GLY A 10 -5.61 22.71 4.65
CA GLY A 10 -6.31 21.69 5.43
C GLY A 10 -5.53 20.39 5.54
N ILE A 11 -6.26 19.34 5.94
CA ILE A 11 -5.70 18.01 6.15
C ILE A 11 -6.47 16.99 5.29
N GLY A 12 -5.71 16.22 4.52
CA GLY A 12 -6.20 15.11 3.74
C GLY A 12 -5.70 13.76 4.25
N ALA A 13 -6.32 12.68 3.79
CA ALA A 13 -5.86 11.33 4.00
C ALA A 13 -6.10 10.47 2.77
N ASP A 14 -5.22 9.50 2.54
CA ASP A 14 -5.48 8.44 1.57
C ASP A 14 -6.61 7.53 2.04
N LEU A 15 -7.45 7.09 1.10
CA LEU A 15 -8.48 6.08 1.33
C LEU A 15 -8.45 5.04 0.22
N SER A 16 -7.60 4.01 0.34
CA SER A 16 -7.49 2.94 -0.66
C SER A 16 -8.43 1.76 -0.40
N GLY A 17 -9.31 1.83 0.60
CA GLY A 17 -10.10 0.69 1.07
C GLY A 17 -9.32 -0.32 1.94
N GLY A 18 -8.00 -0.14 2.06
CA GLY A 18 -7.15 -0.92 2.96
C GLY A 18 -7.29 -0.51 4.44
N PRO A 19 -6.97 -1.42 5.38
CA PRO A 19 -7.14 -1.17 6.81
C PRO A 19 -6.24 -0.04 7.35
N ALA A 20 -5.03 0.09 6.81
CA ALA A 20 -4.07 1.12 7.26
C ALA A 20 -4.53 2.54 6.90
N SER A 21 -4.87 2.76 5.62
CA SER A 21 -5.38 4.04 5.14
C SER A 21 -6.75 4.37 5.76
N GLY A 22 -7.64 3.38 5.87
CA GLY A 22 -8.95 3.56 6.49
C GLY A 22 -8.87 3.94 7.96
N ALA A 23 -8.02 3.26 8.74
CA ALA A 23 -7.82 3.59 10.15
C ALA A 23 -7.27 5.01 10.33
N LEU A 24 -6.27 5.42 9.54
CA LEU A 24 -5.73 6.78 9.62
C LEU A 24 -6.75 7.85 9.23
N ALA A 25 -7.51 7.63 8.16
CA ALA A 25 -8.56 8.55 7.74
C ALA A 25 -9.64 8.72 8.82
N LEU A 26 -10.11 7.61 9.40
CA LEU A 26 -11.12 7.64 10.46
C LEU A 26 -10.60 8.25 11.77
N LEU A 27 -9.35 7.97 12.15
CA LEU A 27 -8.72 8.59 13.31
C LEU A 27 -8.54 10.09 13.11
N ALA A 28 -8.04 10.51 11.95
CA ALA A 28 -7.89 11.92 11.61
C ALA A 28 -9.24 12.65 11.59
N ALA A 29 -10.30 11.99 11.14
CA ALA A 29 -11.67 12.51 11.18
C ALA A 29 -12.32 12.45 12.58
N GLY A 30 -11.73 11.71 13.52
CA GLY A 30 -12.23 11.49 14.88
C GLY A 30 -11.48 12.24 15.98
N LEU A 31 -10.44 13.01 15.65
CA LEU A 31 -9.70 13.82 16.61
C LEU A 31 -10.64 14.87 17.27
N PRO A 32 -10.51 15.15 18.58
CA PRO A 32 -11.34 16.12 19.28
C PRO A 32 -11.18 17.53 18.66
N GLY A 33 -12.28 18.07 18.14
CA GLY A 33 -12.34 19.30 17.33
C GLY A 33 -13.44 19.18 16.25
N MET A 34 -13.63 20.20 15.41
CA MET A 34 -14.37 20.00 14.16
C MET A 34 -13.52 19.11 13.24
N PRO A 35 -14.08 18.08 12.57
CA PRO A 35 -13.34 17.29 11.58
C PRO A 35 -12.72 18.23 10.54
N GLY A 36 -11.47 18.01 10.15
CA GLY A 36 -10.74 18.94 9.27
C GLY A 36 -10.07 20.12 9.99
N THR A 37 -10.48 20.49 11.20
CA THR A 37 -9.78 21.52 12.00
C THR A 37 -8.86 20.87 13.04
N VAL A 38 -7.61 20.59 12.67
CA VAL A 38 -6.59 20.33 13.69
C VAL A 38 -6.23 21.65 14.36
N LEU A 39 -6.11 21.65 15.68
CA LEU A 39 -5.66 22.79 16.48
C LEU A 39 -4.45 23.47 15.82
N GLY A 40 -4.62 24.72 15.40
CA GLY A 40 -3.60 25.51 14.69
C GLY A 40 -3.88 25.81 13.20
N HIS A 41 -4.87 25.15 12.56
CA HIS A 41 -5.10 25.27 11.10
C HIS A 41 -6.29 26.15 10.67
N GLY A 42 -6.90 26.91 11.59
CA GLY A 42 -7.96 27.89 11.29
C GLY A 42 -9.25 27.29 10.72
N THR A 43 -10.23 28.14 10.41
CA THR A 43 -11.54 27.74 9.82
C THR A 43 -11.46 27.41 8.33
N GLY A 44 -10.28 27.53 7.71
CA GLY A 44 -10.05 27.26 6.28
C GLY A 44 -9.84 25.79 5.95
N ALA A 45 -9.68 24.91 6.95
CA ALA A 45 -9.28 23.52 6.77
C ALA A 45 -10.44 22.54 6.46
N GLY A 46 -11.65 23.07 6.20
CA GLY A 46 -12.86 22.30 5.92
C GLY A 46 -13.51 21.69 7.17
N GLU A 47 -14.83 21.53 7.16
CA GLU A 47 -15.60 20.87 8.24
C GLU A 47 -15.51 19.34 8.21
N ARG A 48 -14.86 18.80 7.18
CA ARG A 48 -14.73 17.37 6.91
C ARG A 48 -13.33 17.07 6.41
N LEU A 49 -12.77 15.93 6.84
CA LEU A 49 -11.46 15.48 6.38
C LEU A 49 -11.54 15.09 4.90
N LEU A 50 -10.62 15.60 4.07
CA LEU A 50 -10.54 15.23 2.67
C LEU A 50 -9.98 13.80 2.55
N ALA A 51 -10.79 12.85 2.09
CA ALA A 51 -10.37 11.48 1.83
C ALA A 51 -10.14 11.28 0.34
N VAL A 52 -8.94 10.90 -0.08
CA VAL A 52 -8.58 10.77 -1.49
C VAL A 52 -8.36 9.30 -1.87
N THR A 53 -9.09 8.83 -2.88
CA THR A 53 -8.89 7.53 -3.52
C THR A 53 -8.35 7.74 -4.92
N PHE A 54 -7.33 6.98 -5.32
CA PHE A 54 -6.81 7.01 -6.69
C PHE A 54 -7.38 5.81 -7.45
N ASN A 55 -8.03 6.07 -8.58
CA ASN A 55 -8.55 5.06 -9.49
C ASN A 55 -7.72 5.07 -10.77
N ASP A 56 -6.97 4.01 -11.02
CA ASP A 56 -6.15 3.93 -12.22
C ASP A 56 -6.94 3.28 -13.37
N LEU A 57 -7.23 4.09 -14.39
CA LEU A 57 -7.94 3.69 -15.60
C LEU A 57 -6.99 3.27 -16.72
N ALA A 58 -5.69 3.58 -16.62
CA ALA A 58 -4.70 3.36 -17.67
C ALA A 58 -3.92 2.05 -17.49
N GLY A 59 -3.76 1.59 -16.25
CA GLY A 59 -2.89 0.45 -15.90
C GLY A 59 -3.49 -0.94 -16.11
N GLY A 60 -4.67 -1.08 -16.72
CA GLY A 60 -5.38 -2.37 -16.77
C GLY A 60 -5.82 -2.89 -15.39
N SER A 61 -5.74 -2.05 -14.37
CA SER A 61 -6.17 -2.24 -12.97
C SER A 61 -7.70 -2.25 -12.80
N GLY A 62 -8.44 -2.70 -13.81
CA GLY A 62 -9.88 -2.97 -13.73
C GLY A 62 -10.17 -4.40 -13.28
N GLY A 63 -9.34 -4.94 -12.38
CA GLY A 63 -9.51 -6.29 -11.85
C GLY A 63 -10.47 -6.32 -10.67
N ALA A 64 -11.11 -7.47 -10.41
CA ALA A 64 -12.06 -7.64 -9.30
C ALA A 64 -11.52 -7.20 -7.92
N ARG A 65 -10.20 -7.31 -7.70
CA ARG A 65 -9.56 -6.86 -6.45
C ARG A 65 -9.56 -5.33 -6.31
N ASP A 66 -9.33 -4.62 -7.39
CA ASP A 66 -9.33 -3.15 -7.39
C ASP A 66 -10.77 -2.64 -7.22
N ASP A 67 -11.76 -3.34 -7.81
CA ASP A 67 -13.18 -3.08 -7.59
C ASP A 67 -13.60 -3.31 -6.12
N ASP A 68 -13.09 -4.36 -5.47
CA ASP A 68 -13.32 -4.65 -4.05
C ASP A 68 -12.66 -3.61 -3.12
N GLU A 69 -11.44 -3.16 -3.45
CA GLU A 69 -10.76 -2.08 -2.74
C GLU A 69 -11.50 -0.75 -2.91
N MET A 70 -11.98 -0.43 -4.12
CA MET A 70 -12.78 0.75 -4.42
C MET A 70 -14.12 0.73 -3.68
N SER A 71 -14.81 -0.42 -3.66
CA SER A 71 -16.08 -0.60 -2.95
C SER A 71 -15.91 -0.42 -1.45
N ARG A 72 -14.83 -0.97 -0.87
CA ARG A 72 -14.48 -0.75 0.54
C ARG A 72 -14.12 0.71 0.83
N ALA A 73 -13.40 1.37 -0.06
CA ALA A 73 -13.12 2.80 0.06
C ALA A 73 -14.41 3.62 0.07
N GLY A 74 -15.35 3.31 -0.84
CA GLY A 74 -16.68 3.94 -0.89
C GLY A 74 -17.49 3.72 0.40
N ALA A 75 -17.48 2.50 0.94
CA ALA A 75 -18.16 2.20 2.20
C ALA A 75 -17.58 2.99 3.39
N LEU A 76 -16.25 3.13 3.47
CA LEU A 76 -15.59 3.96 4.49
C LEU A 76 -15.89 5.45 4.28
N ALA A 77 -15.91 5.91 3.03
CA ALA A 77 -16.21 7.27 2.62
C ALA A 77 -17.65 7.71 2.94
N ALA A 78 -18.59 6.78 3.12
CA ALA A 78 -19.95 7.08 3.56
C ALA A 78 -20.02 7.69 4.98
N ASN A 79 -18.90 7.71 5.71
CA ASN A 79 -18.80 8.43 6.98
C ASN A 79 -19.01 9.95 6.76
N PRO A 80 -19.99 10.59 7.43
CA PRO A 80 -20.32 12.00 7.21
C PRO A 80 -19.19 12.98 7.57
N ARG A 81 -18.17 12.52 8.29
CA ARG A 81 -16.98 13.32 8.65
C ARG A 81 -15.92 13.34 7.54
N LEU A 82 -16.11 12.57 6.48
CA LEU A 82 -15.21 12.50 5.33
C LEU A 82 -15.82 13.25 4.14
N HIS A 83 -14.96 13.95 3.41
CA HIS A 83 -15.25 14.46 2.08
C HIS A 83 -14.44 13.65 1.08
N HIS A 84 -15.10 12.73 0.38
CA HIS A 84 -14.43 11.75 -0.47
C HIS A 84 -14.24 12.27 -1.90
N VAL A 85 -13.01 12.19 -2.38
CA VAL A 85 -12.61 12.57 -3.75
C VAL A 85 -11.94 11.38 -4.42
N VAL A 86 -12.43 11.02 -5.59
CA VAL A 86 -11.82 10.00 -6.45
C VAL A 86 -11.02 10.70 -7.54
N VAL A 87 -9.72 10.43 -7.57
CA VAL A 87 -8.79 10.93 -8.60
C VAL A 87 -8.61 9.84 -9.63
N THR A 88 -9.06 10.09 -10.86
CA THR A 88 -8.90 9.15 -11.96
C THR A 88 -7.56 9.38 -12.66
N GLY A 89 -6.71 8.36 -12.68
CA GLY A 89 -5.49 8.32 -13.48
C GLY A 89 -5.78 7.77 -14.87
N ALA A 90 -5.77 8.62 -15.88
CA ALA A 90 -5.82 8.19 -17.29
C ALA A 90 -4.40 8.00 -17.84
N GLU A 91 -4.28 7.61 -19.11
CA GLU A 91 -2.97 7.41 -19.76
C GLU A 91 -2.07 8.64 -19.60
N SER A 92 -2.64 9.84 -19.67
CA SER A 92 -1.94 11.12 -19.44
C SER A 92 -1.26 11.26 -18.07
N THR A 93 -1.57 10.38 -17.10
CA THR A 93 -0.91 10.35 -15.79
C THR A 93 0.38 9.51 -15.82
N LEU A 94 0.56 8.68 -16.84
CA LEU A 94 1.73 7.84 -17.00
C LEU A 94 2.92 8.70 -17.39
N PRO A 95 4.10 8.49 -16.78
CA PRO A 95 5.26 9.37 -16.95
C PRO A 95 5.89 9.28 -18.36
N TYR A 96 5.38 8.40 -19.22
CA TYR A 96 5.93 8.09 -20.52
C TYR A 96 5.08 8.56 -21.71
N VAL A 97 3.88 9.11 -21.48
CA VAL A 97 3.01 9.56 -22.59
C VAL A 97 3.63 10.71 -23.38
N ASP A 98 4.41 11.56 -22.72
CA ASP A 98 5.07 12.71 -23.36
C ASP A 98 6.56 12.44 -23.68
N LEU A 99 7.02 11.18 -23.64
CA LEU A 99 8.41 10.84 -23.96
C LEU A 99 8.58 10.62 -25.47
N ASP A 100 9.32 11.53 -26.10
CA ASP A 100 9.73 11.41 -27.50
C ASP A 100 11.07 10.69 -27.62
N GLY A 101 11.13 9.65 -28.47
CA GLY A 101 12.36 8.95 -28.85
C GLY A 101 12.46 7.49 -28.37
N PRO A 102 13.51 6.76 -28.80
CA PRO A 102 13.70 5.37 -28.41
C PRO A 102 14.00 5.29 -26.91
N LEU A 103 13.19 4.52 -26.18
CA LEU A 103 13.43 4.20 -24.78
C LEU A 103 14.70 3.35 -24.70
N THR A 104 15.83 3.96 -24.30
CA THR A 104 17.12 3.27 -24.18
C THR A 104 17.18 2.37 -22.96
N ASP A 105 16.34 2.64 -21.95
CA ASP A 105 16.16 1.85 -20.74
C ASP A 105 14.67 1.68 -20.45
N GLU A 106 14.26 0.50 -19.96
CA GLU A 106 12.89 0.30 -19.51
C GLU A 106 12.66 1.12 -18.23
N PRO A 107 11.72 2.08 -18.22
CA PRO A 107 11.43 2.85 -17.03
C PRO A 107 10.94 1.92 -15.92
N GLY A 108 11.63 1.95 -14.78
CA GLY A 108 11.26 1.10 -13.65
C GLY A 108 9.81 1.36 -13.20
N PRO A 109 9.09 0.33 -12.73
CA PRO A 109 7.69 0.44 -12.27
C PRO A 109 7.50 1.43 -11.10
N SER A 110 8.59 1.83 -10.44
CA SER A 110 8.63 2.90 -9.45
C SER A 110 8.24 4.26 -10.02
N LEU A 111 8.52 4.55 -11.30
CA LEU A 111 8.15 5.80 -11.95
C LEU A 111 6.64 5.94 -12.13
N VAL A 112 5.98 4.84 -12.51
CA VAL A 112 4.52 4.79 -12.61
C VAL A 112 3.91 5.01 -11.23
N SER A 113 4.38 4.29 -10.20
CA SER A 113 3.94 4.49 -8.81
C SER A 113 4.13 5.93 -8.33
N ALA A 114 5.29 6.55 -8.62
CA ALA A 114 5.57 7.94 -8.25
C ALA A 114 4.64 8.93 -8.96
N ALA A 115 4.34 8.72 -10.24
CA ALA A 115 3.41 9.56 -10.99
C ALA A 115 1.98 9.49 -10.42
N ARG A 116 1.50 8.28 -10.11
CA ARG A 116 0.22 8.06 -9.43
C ARG A 116 0.16 8.76 -8.07
N HIS A 117 1.22 8.64 -7.26
CA HIS A 117 1.31 9.34 -5.97
C HIS A 117 1.25 10.85 -6.14
N ARG A 118 1.93 11.42 -7.13
CA ARG A 118 1.89 12.86 -7.41
C ARG A 118 0.48 13.32 -7.80
N ALA A 119 -0.18 12.61 -8.71
CA ALA A 119 -1.55 12.93 -9.14
C ALA A 119 -2.52 12.92 -7.95
N ARG A 120 -2.43 11.89 -7.10
CA ARG A 120 -3.23 11.77 -5.89
C ARG A 120 -2.95 12.87 -4.87
N LEU A 121 -1.68 13.16 -4.57
CA LEU A 121 -1.29 14.19 -3.61
C LEU A 121 -1.62 15.60 -4.09
N ALA A 122 -1.60 15.84 -5.41
CA ALA A 122 -2.01 17.11 -6.00
C ALA A 122 -3.51 17.41 -5.80
N ALA A 123 -4.33 16.37 -5.70
CA ALA A 123 -5.75 16.48 -5.34
C ALA A 123 -5.99 16.44 -3.82
N GLY A 124 -4.95 16.17 -3.04
CA GLY A 124 -4.96 16.17 -1.58
C GLY A 124 -4.88 17.58 -1.00
N SER A 125 -4.72 17.64 0.32
CA SER A 125 -4.58 18.89 1.04
C SER A 125 -3.10 19.23 1.32
N ALA A 126 -2.85 20.40 1.89
CA ALA A 126 -1.49 20.85 2.23
C ALA A 126 -0.77 19.84 3.14
N ASP A 127 -1.47 19.32 4.15
CA ASP A 127 -1.03 18.19 4.96
C ASP A 127 -1.79 16.93 4.56
N HIS A 128 -1.10 15.81 4.38
CA HIS A 128 -1.73 14.58 3.88
C HIS A 128 -1.24 13.32 4.57
N PHE A 129 -2.15 12.59 5.21
CA PHE A 129 -1.85 11.31 5.85
C PHE A 129 -1.86 10.16 4.85
N THR A 130 -0.86 9.28 4.96
CA THR A 130 -0.76 8.08 4.13
C THR A 130 -0.71 6.83 5.00
N GLY A 131 -1.38 5.76 4.58
CA GLY A 131 -1.25 4.43 5.19
C GLY A 131 0.01 3.67 4.76
N TYR A 132 0.93 4.31 4.03
CA TYR A 132 2.15 3.69 3.55
C TYR A 132 3.06 3.30 4.71
N GLY A 133 3.77 2.18 4.60
CA GLY A 133 4.65 1.70 5.67
C GLY A 133 3.96 0.86 6.74
N ALA A 134 2.63 0.94 6.87
CA ALA A 134 1.91 0.16 7.88
C ALA A 134 2.11 -1.35 7.69
N LYS A 135 2.05 -1.82 6.44
CA LYS A 135 2.40 -3.20 6.07
C LYS A 135 3.84 -3.53 6.43
N GLN A 136 4.81 -2.69 6.13
CA GLN A 136 6.22 -2.96 6.44
C GLN A 136 6.50 -3.05 7.95
N VAL A 137 5.74 -2.29 8.75
CA VAL A 137 5.83 -2.30 10.22
C VAL A 137 5.08 -3.49 10.83
N LEU A 138 3.87 -3.78 10.34
CA LEU A 138 2.95 -4.78 10.88
C LEU A 138 3.15 -6.18 10.28
N ASP A 139 3.44 -6.25 8.99
CA ASP A 139 3.74 -7.50 8.30
C ASP A 139 4.99 -8.06 8.94
N ALA A 140 4.81 -9.28 9.44
CA ALA A 140 5.87 -10.20 9.70
C ALA A 140 6.49 -10.60 8.33
N HIS A 141 7.06 -9.64 7.60
CA HIS A 141 7.63 -9.88 6.28
C HIS A 141 8.69 -10.98 6.44
N PRO A 142 8.61 -12.09 5.70
CA PRO A 142 9.44 -13.25 5.98
C PRO A 142 10.94 -12.96 5.94
N ALA A 143 11.38 -12.00 5.11
CA ALA A 143 12.76 -11.50 5.12
C ALA A 143 13.15 -10.88 6.49
N ARG A 144 12.34 -9.96 7.00
CA ARG A 144 12.56 -9.36 8.33
C ARG A 144 12.51 -10.39 9.44
N LEU A 145 11.62 -11.38 9.36
CA LEU A 145 11.58 -12.48 10.33
C LEU A 145 12.80 -13.40 10.21
N ALA A 146 13.27 -13.66 8.99
CA ALA A 146 14.48 -14.43 8.74
C ALA A 146 15.70 -13.73 9.34
N ASP A 147 15.84 -12.41 9.17
CA ASP A 147 16.90 -11.61 9.79
C ASP A 147 16.84 -11.72 11.32
N LEU A 148 15.65 -11.57 11.91
CA LEU A 148 15.46 -11.73 13.36
C LEU A 148 15.79 -13.16 13.84
N LEU A 149 15.56 -14.18 13.02
CA LEU A 149 15.93 -15.57 13.30
C LEU A 149 17.45 -15.78 13.21
N MET A 150 18.10 -15.20 12.19
CA MET A 150 19.56 -15.21 12.03
C MET A 150 20.25 -14.50 13.21
N ASP A 151 19.74 -13.34 13.61
CA ASP A 151 20.21 -12.54 14.75
C ASP A 151 19.86 -13.13 16.13
N ARG A 152 19.14 -14.26 16.18
CA ARG A 152 18.62 -14.89 17.41
C ARG A 152 17.70 -13.99 18.25
N LYS A 153 17.13 -12.93 17.66
CA LYS A 153 16.22 -11.94 18.26
C LYS A 153 14.77 -12.45 18.37
N ARG A 154 14.57 -13.67 18.91
CA ARG A 154 13.26 -14.37 18.93
C ARG A 154 12.14 -13.61 19.64
N ARG A 155 12.47 -12.80 20.65
CA ARG A 155 11.50 -11.98 21.39
C ARG A 155 10.80 -10.95 20.50
N HIS A 156 11.50 -10.45 19.47
CA HIS A 156 10.96 -9.47 18.53
C HIS A 156 10.06 -10.09 17.45
N LEU A 157 9.97 -11.42 17.37
CA LEU A 157 9.06 -12.13 16.46
C LEU A 157 7.62 -12.17 16.98
N VAL A 158 7.44 -12.13 18.31
CA VAL A 158 6.13 -12.38 18.95
C VAL A 158 5.08 -11.36 18.51
N ARG A 159 5.43 -10.07 18.53
CA ARG A 159 4.49 -8.99 18.22
C ARG A 159 4.07 -8.97 16.74
N PRO A 160 4.97 -9.06 15.75
CA PRO A 160 4.59 -9.15 14.34
C PRO A 160 3.76 -10.39 14.02
N VAL A 161 4.12 -11.56 14.57
CA VAL A 161 3.40 -12.82 14.32
C VAL A 161 2.01 -12.79 14.94
N ALA A 162 1.86 -12.23 16.15
CA ALA A 162 0.55 -12.05 16.78
C ALA A 162 -0.32 -11.01 16.04
N ALA A 163 0.28 -9.93 15.54
CA ALA A 163 -0.42 -8.94 14.73
C ALA A 163 -0.94 -9.57 13.42
N LEU A 164 -0.14 -10.41 12.77
CA LEU A 164 -0.53 -11.14 11.57
C LEU A 164 -1.66 -12.14 11.85
N ALA A 165 -1.58 -12.91 12.94
CA ALA A 165 -2.65 -13.82 13.37
C ALA A 165 -3.98 -13.08 13.57
N LYS A 166 -3.93 -11.90 14.19
CA LYS A 166 -5.12 -11.07 14.45
C LYS A 166 -5.70 -10.48 13.17
N ALA A 167 -4.86 -10.07 12.23
CA ALA A 167 -5.30 -9.47 10.97
C ALA A 167 -5.95 -10.50 10.03
N ASP A 168 -5.43 -11.73 10.01
CA ASP A 168 -5.88 -12.77 9.07
C ASP A 168 -6.98 -13.69 9.64
N GLY A 169 -7.23 -13.63 10.95
CA GLY A 169 -8.24 -14.48 11.62
C GLY A 169 -7.91 -15.98 11.64
N SER A 170 -6.73 -16.38 11.19
CA SER A 170 -6.29 -17.78 11.08
C SER A 170 -5.04 -18.06 11.93
N VAL A 171 -5.12 -19.09 12.76
CA VAL A 171 -4.00 -19.55 13.62
C VAL A 171 -2.92 -20.28 12.80
N MET A 172 -3.22 -20.72 11.58
CA MET A 172 -2.28 -21.46 10.72
C MET A 172 -1.31 -20.55 9.96
N VAL A 173 -1.68 -19.29 9.74
CA VAL A 173 -0.86 -18.30 9.04
C VAL A 173 0.44 -18.00 9.80
N PRO A 174 0.43 -17.76 11.13
CA PRO A 174 1.64 -17.68 11.95
C PRO A 174 2.63 -18.83 11.76
N ALA A 175 2.14 -20.07 11.74
CA ALA A 175 2.98 -21.25 11.60
C ALA A 175 3.62 -21.32 10.20
N ARG A 176 2.86 -21.03 9.15
CA ARG A 176 3.36 -20.97 7.77
C ARG A 176 4.40 -19.87 7.59
N VAL A 177 4.15 -18.69 8.13
CA VAL A 177 5.04 -17.52 8.07
C VAL A 177 6.34 -17.79 8.84
N TYR A 178 6.26 -18.41 10.02
CA TYR A 178 7.44 -18.84 10.77
C TYR A 178 8.24 -19.92 10.03
N ALA A 179 7.57 -20.93 9.48
CA ALA A 179 8.23 -21.97 8.70
C ALA A 179 8.92 -21.38 7.46
N ALA A 180 8.28 -20.44 6.78
CA ALA A 180 8.83 -19.77 5.61
C ALA A 180 10.03 -18.88 5.97
N ALA A 181 9.95 -18.11 7.07
CA ALA A 181 11.07 -17.35 7.60
C ALA A 181 12.25 -18.25 8.02
N ARG A 182 11.97 -19.40 8.65
CA ARG A 182 13.00 -20.38 9.03
C ARG A 182 13.66 -21.04 7.81
N ARG A 183 12.89 -21.33 6.77
CA ARG A 183 13.41 -21.82 5.49
C ARG A 183 14.33 -20.76 4.88
N LEU A 184 13.84 -19.53 4.74
CA LEU A 184 14.61 -18.41 4.20
C LEU A 184 15.90 -18.15 4.99
N ALA A 185 15.84 -18.18 6.32
CA ALA A 185 17.01 -18.01 7.20
C ALA A 185 18.07 -19.11 7.04
N ARG A 186 17.73 -20.23 6.40
CA ARG A 186 18.61 -21.38 6.20
C ARG A 186 18.99 -21.59 4.74
N THR A 187 18.34 -20.90 3.80
CA THR A 187 18.65 -20.98 2.38
C THR A 187 19.96 -20.23 2.11
N PRO A 188 21.03 -20.89 1.66
CA PRO A 188 22.23 -20.20 1.21
C PRO A 188 21.93 -19.35 -0.02
N TYR A 189 22.59 -18.20 -0.16
CA TYR A 189 22.39 -17.27 -1.28
C TYR A 189 22.45 -17.97 -2.66
N ARG A 190 23.46 -18.83 -2.86
CA ARG A 190 23.63 -19.60 -4.10
C ARG A 190 22.42 -20.49 -4.41
N ALA A 191 21.93 -21.25 -3.42
CA ALA A 191 20.78 -22.12 -3.60
C ALA A 191 19.50 -21.31 -3.89
N GLY A 192 19.37 -20.12 -3.29
CA GLY A 192 18.30 -19.17 -3.60
C GLY A 192 18.33 -18.71 -5.06
N LEU A 193 19.52 -18.35 -5.58
CA LEU A 193 19.69 -17.95 -6.98
C LEU A 193 19.40 -19.10 -7.95
N GLU A 194 19.91 -20.30 -7.67
CA GLU A 194 19.68 -21.49 -8.51
C GLU A 194 18.18 -21.84 -8.58
N SER A 195 17.47 -21.80 -7.44
CA SER A 195 16.03 -22.03 -7.39
C SER A 195 15.22 -20.94 -8.11
N LEU A 196 15.61 -19.67 -7.98
CA LEU A 196 14.97 -18.57 -8.70
C LEU A 196 15.18 -18.70 -10.21
N ALA A 197 16.40 -19.00 -10.65
CA ALA A 197 16.72 -19.22 -12.06
C ALA A 197 15.88 -20.36 -12.66
N GLU A 198 15.72 -21.46 -11.93
CA GLU A 198 14.88 -22.60 -12.33
C GLU A 198 13.39 -22.20 -12.47
N ARG A 199 12.86 -21.38 -11.55
CA ARG A 199 11.47 -20.88 -11.62
C ARG A 199 11.25 -19.93 -12.79
N LEU A 200 12.20 -19.02 -13.04
CA LEU A 200 12.17 -18.10 -14.18
C LEU A 200 12.21 -18.84 -15.51
N LEU A 201 13.10 -19.84 -15.63
CA LEU A 201 13.20 -20.71 -16.81
C LEU A 201 11.89 -21.47 -17.08
N ARG A 202 11.18 -21.88 -16.03
CA ARG A 202 9.90 -22.60 -16.16
C ARG A 202 8.68 -21.67 -16.33
N ARG A 203 8.88 -20.34 -16.41
CA ARG A 203 7.82 -19.32 -16.51
C ARG A 203 6.71 -19.49 -15.47
N ARG A 204 7.06 -20.01 -14.29
CA ARG A 204 6.10 -20.36 -13.23
C ARG A 204 5.96 -19.23 -12.20
N LEU A 205 5.76 -18.01 -12.71
CA LEU A 205 5.44 -16.85 -11.87
C LEU A 205 3.91 -16.60 -11.79
N ASP A 206 3.12 -17.29 -12.62
CA ASP A 206 1.70 -17.01 -12.84
C ASP A 206 0.72 -17.95 -12.09
N ASP A 207 1.17 -18.76 -11.13
CA ASP A 207 0.25 -19.56 -10.31
C ASP A 207 -0.33 -18.69 -9.16
N ASP A 208 -1.57 -18.25 -9.37
CA ASP A 208 -2.52 -17.64 -8.43
C ASP A 208 -2.08 -16.33 -7.76
N GLY A 209 -2.66 -15.22 -8.26
CA GLY A 209 -2.56 -13.91 -7.65
C GLY A 209 -2.92 -13.96 -6.16
N PRO A 210 -2.02 -13.52 -5.26
CA PRO A 210 -2.17 -13.77 -3.84
C PRO A 210 -3.41 -13.08 -3.24
N GLY A 211 -4.29 -13.83 -2.59
CA GLY A 211 -5.53 -13.36 -1.93
C GLY A 211 -5.33 -12.38 -0.76
N GLY A 212 -4.09 -12.06 -0.40
CA GLY A 212 -3.74 -11.15 0.70
C GLY A 212 -2.23 -10.93 0.82
N ALA A 213 -1.82 -10.03 1.73
CA ALA A 213 -0.40 -9.76 1.99
C ALA A 213 0.35 -11.00 2.54
N ALA A 214 -0.36 -11.85 3.29
CA ALA A 214 0.15 -13.13 3.78
C ALA A 214 0.39 -14.12 2.62
N ASP A 215 -0.56 -14.23 1.69
CA ASP A 215 -0.42 -15.09 0.51
C ASP A 215 0.70 -14.61 -0.43
N ALA A 216 0.85 -13.29 -0.60
CA ALA A 216 1.93 -12.72 -1.42
C ALA A 216 3.30 -13.02 -0.80
N SER A 217 3.38 -12.90 0.53
CA SER A 217 4.58 -13.24 1.30
C SER A 217 4.88 -14.73 1.30
N LEU A 218 3.87 -15.60 1.24
CA LEU A 218 4.02 -17.05 1.17
C LEU A 218 4.39 -17.53 -0.25
N ALA A 219 3.76 -16.97 -1.27
CA ALA A 219 4.01 -17.25 -2.69
C ALA A 219 5.42 -16.82 -3.13
N ALA A 220 5.94 -15.73 -2.56
CA ALA A 220 7.33 -15.31 -2.77
C ALA A 220 8.38 -16.30 -2.23
N LEU A 221 7.96 -17.32 -1.47
CA LEU A 221 8.86 -18.24 -0.78
C LEU A 221 8.70 -19.70 -1.23
N THR A 222 7.53 -20.12 -1.68
CA THR A 222 7.34 -21.41 -2.39
C THR A 222 7.89 -21.31 -3.80
#